data_AF-E2BBN4-F1
#
_entry.id   AF-E2BBN4-F1
#
_cell.length_a   1.000
_cell.length_b   1.000
_cell.length_c   1.000
_cell.angle_alpha   90.00
_cell.angle_beta   90.00
_cell.angle_gamma   90.00
#
_symmetry.space_group_name_H-M   'P 1'
#
loop_
_entity.id
_entity.type
_entity.pdbx_description
1 polymer ?
#
loop_
_entity_poly.entity_id
_entity_poly.type
_entity_poly.pdbx_seq_one_letter_code
_entity_poly.pdbx_strand_id
1 'polypeptide(L)' 'LELLGWDFLPPPPYSPDIAPSDFHLFRSMHNHLSAQHFSSSEDIKKWLDSWIDHK' A
#
# COMPACT_ATOMS: atom_id res chain seq x y z
N LEU A 1 14.50 -6.62 -14.78
CA LEU A 1 14.08 -5.20 -14.72
C LEU A 1 14.55 -4.43 -15.96
N GLU A 2 15.80 -4.58 -16.40
CA GLU A 2 16.26 -4.04 -17.70
C GLU A 2 15.46 -4.56 -18.91
N LEU A 3 14.99 -5.81 -18.87
CA LEU A 3 14.07 -6.38 -19.88
C LEU A 3 12.72 -5.66 -19.98
N LEU A 4 12.30 -4.96 -18.93
CA LEU A 4 11.06 -4.18 -18.92
C LEU A 4 11.32 -2.72 -19.35
N GLY A 5 12.59 -2.26 -19.38
CA GLY A 5 12.96 -0.89 -19.70
C GLY A 5 12.64 0.14 -18.61
N TRP A 6 12.54 -0.27 -17.34
CA TRP A 6 12.18 0.64 -16.25
C TRP A 6 13.44 1.26 -15.65
N ASP A 7 13.48 2.59 -15.62
CA ASP A 7 14.51 3.33 -14.89
C ASP A 7 14.30 3.17 -13.38
N PHE A 8 15.30 2.60 -12.71
CA PHE A 8 15.28 2.41 -11.26
C PHE A 8 15.77 3.67 -10.55
N LEU A 9 14.88 4.31 -9.80
CA LEU A 9 15.27 5.40 -8.89
C LEU A 9 15.83 4.79 -7.60
N PRO A 10 17.10 5.06 -7.23
CA PRO A 10 17.67 4.53 -6.01
C PRO A 10 16.89 5.10 -4.81
N PRO A 11 16.42 4.25 -3.88
CA PRO A 11 15.67 4.72 -2.73
C PRO A 11 16.60 5.55 -1.84
N PRO A 12 16.14 6.72 -1.35
CA PRO A 12 16.91 7.48 -0.39
C PRO A 12 17.07 6.68 0.91
N PRO A 13 18.19 6.84 1.64
CA PRO A 13 18.38 6.17 2.92
C PRO A 13 17.27 6.57 3.89
N TYR A 14 16.57 5.58 4.45
CA TYR A 14 15.58 5.67 5.54
C TYR A 14 14.61 6.86 5.46
N SER A 15 13.87 7.01 4.35
CA SER A 15 12.84 8.04 4.23
C SER A 15 11.47 7.44 3.89
N PRO A 16 10.71 6.97 4.89
CA PRO A 16 9.31 6.59 4.70
C PRO A 16 8.46 7.75 4.17
N ASP A 17 8.85 9.00 4.41
CA ASP A 17 8.20 10.20 3.87
C ASP A 17 8.44 10.43 2.36
N ILE A 18 9.45 9.78 1.77
CA ILE A 18 9.78 9.97 0.34
C ILE A 18 9.07 8.96 -0.55
N ALA A 19 8.71 7.79 -0.02
CA ALA A 19 7.93 6.80 -0.76
C ALA A 19 6.45 7.26 -0.84
N PRO A 20 5.90 7.54 -2.03
CA PRO A 20 4.52 7.99 -2.16
C PRO A 20 3.51 6.98 -1.61
N SER A 21 3.85 5.68 -1.70
CA SER A 21 3.08 4.57 -1.13
C SER A 21 2.96 4.68 0.39
N ASP A 22 4.06 4.87 1.09
CA ASP A 22 4.10 4.88 2.55
C ASP A 22 3.43 6.12 3.12
N PHE A 23 3.68 7.30 2.53
CA PHE A 23 3.10 8.55 3.02
C PHE A 23 1.60 8.68 2.70
N HIS A 24 1.13 8.26 1.53
CA HIS A 24 -0.26 8.48 1.10
C HIS A 24 -1.13 7.21 1.13
N LEU A 25 -0.64 6.11 0.57
CA LEU A 25 -1.44 4.89 0.41
C LEU A 25 -1.59 4.16 1.74
N PHE A 26 -0.49 3.76 2.36
CA PHE A 26 -0.50 2.99 3.60
C PHE A 26 -0.98 3.81 4.79
N ARG A 27 -0.69 5.12 4.82
CA ARG A 27 -1.24 6.01 5.84
C ARG A 27 -2.77 6.10 5.80
N SER A 28 -3.35 6.25 4.61
CA SER A 28 -4.81 6.26 4.42
C SER A 28 -5.42 4.90 4.73
N MET A 29 -4.77 3.82 4.32
CA MET A 29 -5.19 2.45 4.59
C MET A 29 -5.19 2.13 6.08
N HIS A 30 -4.14 2.51 6.80
CA HIS A 30 -3.98 2.27 8.24
C HIS A 30 -5.13 2.88 9.06
N ASN A 31 -5.60 4.08 8.68
CA ASN A 31 -6.76 4.71 9.33
C ASN A 31 -8.04 3.87 9.17
N HIS A 32 -8.25 3.26 8.00
CA HIS A 32 -9.42 2.40 7.74
C HIS A 32 -9.27 1.00 8.35
N LEU A 33 -8.04 0.50 8.47
CA LEU A 33 -7.72 -0.78 9.10
C LEU A 33 -7.88 -0.77 10.62
N SER A 34 -7.68 0.39 11.25
CA SER A 34 -7.70 0.53 12.71
C SER A 34 -9.06 0.14 13.34
N ALA A 35 -10.13 0.11 12.56
CA ALA A 35 -11.48 -0.25 12.98
C ALA A 35 -11.93 -1.66 12.54
N GLN A 36 -11.08 -2.40 11.80
CA GLN A 36 -11.48 -3.68 11.20
C GLN A 36 -10.87 -4.86 11.95
N HIS A 37 -11.65 -5.94 12.07
CA HIS A 37 -11.18 -7.23 12.56
C HIS A 37 -11.49 -8.30 11.52
N PHE A 38 -10.44 -8.96 11.01
CA PHE A 38 -10.57 -9.99 9.99
C PHE A 38 -10.47 -11.38 10.61
N SER A 39 -11.33 -12.30 10.17
CA SER A 39 -11.33 -13.69 10.64
C SER A 39 -10.55 -14.63 9.72
N SER A 40 -10.32 -14.23 8.45
CA SER A 40 -9.61 -15.02 7.46
C SER A 40 -8.81 -14.16 6.48
N SER A 41 -7.86 -14.79 5.78
CA SER A 41 -7.13 -14.14 4.69
C SER A 41 -8.02 -13.77 3.50
N GLU A 42 -9.14 -14.45 3.32
CA GLU A 42 -10.12 -14.17 2.26
C GLU A 42 -10.90 -12.89 2.57
N ASP A 43 -11.21 -12.64 3.84
CA ASP A 43 -11.84 -11.40 4.29
C ASP A 43 -10.92 -10.20 4.08
N ILE A 44 -9.62 -10.37 4.32
CA ILE A 44 -8.60 -9.35 4.05
C ILE A 44 -8.57 -9.01 2.55
N LYS A 45 -8.57 -10.01 1.67
CA LYS A 45 -8.56 -9.80 0.21
C LYS A 45 -9.81 -9.04 -0.25
N LYS A 46 -11.00 -9.48 0.17
CA LYS A 46 -12.26 -8.82 -0.18
C LYS A 46 -12.32 -7.39 0.31
N TRP A 47 -11.85 -7.14 1.53
CA TRP A 47 -11.79 -5.79 2.07
C TRP A 47 -10.80 -4.91 1.28
N LEU A 48 -9.63 -5.46 0.93
CA LEU A 48 -8.62 -4.73 0.17
C LEU A 48 -9.13 -4.36 -1.23
N ASP A 49 -9.77 -5.29 -1.93
CA ASP A 49 -10.37 -5.04 -3.25
C ASP A 49 -11.41 -3.93 -3.17
N SER A 50 -12.30 -3.98 -2.17
CA SER A 50 -13.29 -2.93 -1.92
C SER A 50 -12.65 -1.58 -1.58
N TRP A 51 -11.63 -1.57 -0.71
CA TRP A 51 -10.95 -0.35 -0.30
C TRP A 51 -10.21 0.32 -1.47
N ILE A 52 -9.58 -0.46 -2.36
CA ILE A 52 -8.92 0.07 -3.56
C ILE A 52 -9.94 0.63 -4.55
N ASP A 53 -11.08 -0.03 -4.74
CA ASP A 53 -12.15 0.44 -5.64
C ASP A 53 -12.79 1.76 -5.16
N HIS A 54 -12.85 1.97 -3.85
CA HIS A 54 -13.40 3.19 -3.24
C HIS A 54 -12.38 4.33 -3.04
N LYS A 55 -11.13 4.18 -3.51
CA LYS A 55 -10.07 5.17 -3.35
C LYS A 55 -9.85 6.01 -4.60
#